data_AF-A0AAJ7SJA2-F1
#
_entry.id   AF-A0AAJ7SJA2-F1
#
_cell.length_a   1.000
_cell.length_b   1.000
_cell.length_c   1.000
_cell.angle_alpha   90.00
_cell.angle_beta   90.00
_cell.angle_gamma   90.00
#
_symmetry.space_group_name_H-M   'P 1'
#
loop_
_entity.id
_entity.type
_entity.pdbx_description
1 polymer ?
#
loop_
_entity_poly.entity_id
_entity_poly.type
_entity_poly.pdbx_seq_one_letter_code
_entity_poly.pdbx_strand_id
1 'polypeptide(L)'
;MQAAPQDDGREHEKPCLSESRAAELVERLYGVSVAGVSPLASYVDQNYRVLARDGRQFVLKVTNTRDSQRPHMLEVQMAMMSFLWERGFPMQEVVDNVSGKIMSLESIDCGEGEKEFNVRLLTYLPGVPLSRVLADGSLYYQVGKLAASIHQALQQVREHERLLT
;
A
#
# COMPACT_ATOMS: atom_id res chain seq x y z
N MET A 1 -21.77 31.83 13.70
CA MET A 1 -21.87 30.46 14.23
C MET A 1 -21.26 29.53 13.20
N GLN A 2 -19.97 29.18 13.34
CA GLN A 2 -19.32 28.23 12.45
C GLN A 2 -19.85 26.84 12.79
N ALA A 3 -20.37 26.14 11.78
CA ALA A 3 -20.75 24.74 11.93
C ALA A 3 -19.50 23.94 12.34
N ALA A 4 -19.63 23.14 13.39
CA ALA A 4 -18.63 22.13 13.73
C ALA A 4 -18.40 21.23 12.50
N PRO A 5 -17.17 20.73 12.27
CA PRO A 5 -16.94 19.75 11.22
C PRO A 5 -17.88 18.57 11.47
N GLN A 6 -18.64 18.20 10.44
CA GLN A 6 -19.41 16.98 10.45
C GLN A 6 -18.42 15.81 10.55
N ASP A 7 -18.47 15.07 11.66
CA ASP A 7 -17.81 13.78 11.80
C ASP A 7 -18.37 12.85 10.71
N ASP A 8 -17.56 12.60 9.69
CA ASP A 8 -17.97 11.87 8.48
C ASP A 8 -17.88 10.34 8.65
N GLY A 9 -17.70 9.87 9.89
CA GLY A 9 -17.60 8.45 10.21
C GLY A 9 -16.31 7.79 9.71
N ARG A 10 -15.41 8.52 9.04
CA ARG A 10 -14.14 7.97 8.51
C ARG A 10 -13.11 7.70 9.59
N GLU A 11 -13.20 8.35 10.75
CA GLU A 11 -12.30 8.09 11.88
C GLU A 11 -12.39 6.63 12.36
N HIS A 12 -13.58 6.02 12.26
CA HIS A 12 -13.82 4.64 12.69
C HIS A 12 -13.37 3.57 11.67
N GLU A 13 -12.97 3.96 10.45
CA GLU A 13 -12.54 3.02 9.41
C GLU A 13 -11.02 2.79 9.40
N LYS A 14 -10.26 3.74 9.94
CA LYS A 14 -8.79 3.73 9.92
C LYS A 14 -8.23 2.75 10.95
N PRO A 15 -7.22 1.94 10.60
CA PRO A 15 -6.52 1.11 11.58
C PRO A 15 -5.83 1.98 12.65
N CYS A 16 -5.62 1.46 13.86
CA CYS A 16 -4.88 2.12 14.94
C CYS A 16 -3.76 1.21 15.47
N LEU A 17 -2.83 0.81 14.61
CA LEU A 17 -1.73 -0.08 15.01
C LEU A 17 -0.54 0.72 15.57
N SER A 18 0.16 0.10 16.53
CA SER A 18 1.49 0.54 16.94
C SER A 18 2.56 0.00 15.99
N GLU A 19 3.77 0.59 16.03
CA GLU A 19 4.94 0.07 15.31
C GLU A 19 5.31 -1.36 15.75
N SER A 20 5.15 -1.67 17.05
CA SER A 20 5.39 -3.03 17.57
C SER A 20 4.40 -4.03 16.98
N ARG A 21 3.11 -3.68 16.90
CA ARG A 21 2.09 -4.54 16.30
C ARG A 21 2.30 -4.71 14.80
N ALA A 22 2.72 -3.64 14.12
CA ALA A 22 3.11 -3.72 12.71
C ALA A 22 4.31 -4.66 12.50
N ALA A 23 5.33 -4.62 13.37
CA ALA A 23 6.46 -5.55 13.33
C ALA A 23 5.99 -7.01 13.52
N GLU A 24 5.16 -7.27 14.54
CA GLU A 24 4.59 -8.59 14.80
C GLU A 24 3.81 -9.15 13.60
N LEU A 25 3.01 -8.30 12.93
CA LEU A 25 2.30 -8.70 11.72
C LEU A 25 3.26 -9.08 10.60
N VAL A 26 4.32 -8.32 10.40
CA VAL A 26 5.33 -8.62 9.37
C VAL A 26 6.04 -9.94 9.66
N GLU A 27 6.50 -10.13 10.89
CA GLU A 27 7.22 -11.35 11.29
C GLU A 27 6.33 -12.58 11.18
N ARG A 28 5.09 -12.50 11.68
CA ARG A 28 4.14 -13.62 11.68
C ARG A 28 3.62 -13.96 10.28
N LEU A 29 3.23 -12.95 9.50
CA LEU A 29 2.57 -13.18 8.21
C LEU A 29 3.57 -13.41 7.08
N TYR A 30 4.75 -12.78 7.11
CA TYR A 30 5.70 -12.79 5.98
C TYR A 30 7.03 -13.45 6.32
N GLY A 31 7.27 -13.87 7.56
CA GLY A 31 8.53 -14.51 7.97
C GLY A 31 9.75 -13.59 7.85
N VAL A 32 9.53 -12.27 7.76
CA VAL A 32 10.59 -11.27 7.63
C VAL A 32 11.05 -10.86 9.02
N SER A 33 12.32 -11.11 9.36
CA SER A 33 12.88 -10.66 10.65
C SER A 33 13.05 -9.15 10.68
N VAL A 34 12.34 -8.47 11.56
CA VAL A 34 12.28 -7.00 11.59
C VAL A 34 13.42 -6.42 12.41
N ALA A 35 14.12 -5.45 11.83
CA ALA A 35 15.14 -4.62 12.50
C ALA A 35 14.59 -3.27 12.94
N GLY A 36 13.60 -2.72 12.23
CA GLY A 36 12.95 -1.46 12.58
C GLY A 36 11.68 -1.21 11.77
N VAL A 37 10.77 -0.44 12.36
CA VAL A 37 9.51 -0.02 11.75
C VAL A 37 9.35 1.48 11.98
N SER A 38 8.85 2.20 10.99
CA SER A 38 8.53 3.62 11.13
C SER A 38 7.28 3.97 10.33
N PRO A 39 6.38 4.81 10.86
CA PRO A 39 5.15 5.20 10.16
C PRO A 39 5.47 5.99 8.90
N LEU A 40 4.66 5.78 7.87
CA LEU A 40 4.63 6.59 6.66
C LEU A 40 3.37 7.45 6.65
N ALA A 41 3.43 8.58 5.95
CA ALA A 41 2.25 9.41 5.74
C ALA A 41 1.13 8.58 5.10
N SER A 42 -0.05 8.59 5.73
CA SER A 42 -1.21 7.84 5.30
C SER A 42 -2.49 8.63 5.59
N TYR A 43 -3.55 8.32 4.85
CA TYR A 43 -4.85 8.98 5.02
C TYR A 43 -5.82 8.07 5.79
N VAL A 44 -6.67 7.31 5.11
CA VAL A 44 -7.60 6.34 5.72
C VAL A 44 -6.96 4.98 6.04
N ASP A 45 -5.85 4.65 5.38
CA ASP A 45 -5.05 3.45 5.67
C ASP A 45 -3.95 3.74 6.71
N GLN A 46 -3.24 2.71 7.15
CA GLN A 46 -1.96 2.85 7.85
C GLN A 46 -0.83 2.17 7.08
N ASN A 47 0.26 2.90 6.86
CA ASN A 47 1.42 2.43 6.12
C ASN A 47 2.66 2.53 7.00
N TYR A 48 3.51 1.51 6.99
CA TYR A 48 4.78 1.52 7.71
C TYR A 48 5.91 1.16 6.78
N ARG A 49 7.03 1.87 6.87
CA ARG A 49 8.30 1.41 6.33
C ARG A 49 8.89 0.41 7.31
N VAL A 50 9.34 -0.71 6.77
CA VAL A 50 9.94 -1.80 7.53
C VAL A 50 11.36 -2.02 7.02
N LEU A 51 12.31 -2.07 7.94
CA LEU A 51 13.69 -2.49 7.69
C LEU A 51 13.85 -3.90 8.23
N ALA A 52 14.22 -4.84 7.37
CA ALA A 52 14.56 -6.21 7.78
C ALA A 52 16.01 -6.32 8.23
N ARG A 53 16.32 -7.34 9.05
CA ARG A 53 17.69 -7.59 9.55
C ARG A 53 18.68 -7.94 8.45
N ASP A 54 18.21 -8.46 7.32
CA ASP A 54 19.02 -8.74 6.14
C ASP A 54 19.23 -7.51 5.24
N GLY A 55 18.76 -6.32 5.67
CA GLY A 55 18.92 -5.06 4.96
C GLY A 55 17.84 -4.79 3.90
N ARG A 56 16.95 -5.74 3.61
CA ARG A 56 15.80 -5.50 2.73
C ARG A 56 14.83 -4.52 3.38
N GLN A 57 14.10 -3.80 2.54
CA GLN A 57 13.14 -2.81 2.99
C GLN A 57 11.79 -3.05 2.35
N PHE A 58 10.75 -2.83 3.15
CA PHE A 58 9.37 -3.10 2.76
C PHE A 58 8.46 -1.95 3.17
N VAL A 59 7.25 -1.98 2.63
CA VAL A 59 6.11 -1.19 3.09
C VAL A 59 5.01 -2.14 3.52
N LEU A 60 4.72 -2.16 4.81
CA LEU A 60 3.51 -2.78 5.33
C LEU A 60 2.34 -1.83 5.08
N LYS A 61 1.29 -2.32 4.43
CA LYS A 61 0.03 -1.61 4.24
C LYS A 61 -1.08 -2.31 5.01
N VAL A 62 -1.76 -1.56 5.87
CA VAL A 62 -2.97 -1.98 6.57
C VAL A 62 -4.11 -1.13 6.03
N THR A 63 -4.95 -1.77 5.22
CA THR A 63 -6.06 -1.12 4.51
C THR A 63 -7.19 -0.86 5.50
N ASN A 64 -7.89 0.26 5.38
CA ASN A 64 -9.07 0.58 6.19
C ASN A 64 -10.13 -0.54 6.16
N THR A 65 -10.96 -0.60 7.21
CA THR A 65 -11.90 -1.71 7.40
C THR A 65 -12.89 -1.87 6.24
N ARG A 66 -13.38 -0.76 5.66
CA ARG A 66 -14.36 -0.78 4.56
C ARG A 66 -13.77 -1.37 3.28
N ASP A 67 -12.60 -0.91 2.87
CA ASP A 67 -11.96 -1.37 1.63
C ASP A 67 -11.33 -2.75 1.81
N SER A 68 -11.02 -3.16 3.04
CA SER A 68 -10.60 -4.53 3.38
C SER A 68 -11.66 -5.58 3.05
N GLN A 69 -12.94 -5.19 3.06
CA GLN A 69 -14.07 -6.05 2.67
C GLN A 69 -14.24 -6.14 1.13
N ARG A 70 -13.32 -5.58 0.35
CA ARG A 70 -13.36 -5.58 -1.13
C ARG A 70 -12.06 -6.17 -1.72
N PRO A 71 -11.76 -7.47 -1.46
CA PRO A 71 -10.50 -8.09 -1.86
C PRO A 71 -10.23 -8.02 -3.38
N HIS A 72 -11.27 -8.14 -4.21
CA HIS A 72 -11.15 -8.02 -5.67
C HIS A 72 -10.57 -6.67 -6.13
N MET A 73 -10.90 -5.57 -5.46
CA MET A 73 -10.33 -4.25 -5.80
C MET A 73 -8.84 -4.18 -5.48
N LEU A 74 -8.43 -4.83 -4.39
CA LEU A 74 -7.03 -4.89 -3.98
C LEU A 74 -6.24 -5.81 -4.93
N GLU A 75 -6.83 -6.92 -5.36
CA GLU A 75 -6.27 -7.82 -6.38
C GLU A 75 -6.03 -7.10 -7.70
N VAL A 76 -7.01 -6.35 -8.19
CA VAL A 76 -6.86 -5.54 -9.42
C VAL A 76 -5.74 -4.51 -9.25
N GLN A 77 -5.65 -3.82 -8.10
CA GLN A 77 -4.56 -2.89 -7.83
C GLN A 77 -3.18 -3.58 -7.93
N MET A 78 -3.03 -4.76 -7.32
CA MET A 78 -1.78 -5.53 -7.32
C MET A 78 -1.44 -6.05 -8.73
N ALA A 79 -2.43 -6.54 -9.48
CA ALA A 79 -2.26 -6.96 -10.86
C ALA A 79 -1.80 -5.79 -11.76
N MET A 80 -2.38 -4.60 -11.59
CA MET A 80 -1.95 -3.39 -12.31
C MET A 80 -0.50 -3.01 -11.97
N MET A 81 -0.08 -3.15 -10.71
CA MET A 81 1.31 -2.91 -10.31
C MET A 81 2.27 -3.88 -11.00
N SER A 82 1.95 -5.18 -11.01
CA SER A 82 2.74 -6.21 -11.72
C SER A 82 2.84 -5.92 -13.22
N PHE A 83 1.70 -5.61 -13.86
CA PHE A 83 1.62 -5.28 -15.28
C PHE A 83 2.51 -4.10 -15.67
N LEU A 84 2.56 -3.06 -14.82
CA LEU A 84 3.40 -1.89 -15.03
C LEU A 84 4.88 -2.19 -14.76
N TRP A 85 5.19 -2.98 -13.73
CA TRP A 85 6.55 -3.43 -13.43
C TRP A 85 7.17 -4.20 -14.61
N GLU A 86 6.42 -5.14 -15.20
CA GLU A 86 6.84 -5.93 -16.38
C GLU A 86 7.14 -5.05 -17.61
N ARG A 87 6.58 -3.83 -17.65
CA ARG A 87 6.79 -2.83 -18.71
C ARG A 87 7.88 -1.81 -18.37
N GLY A 88 8.65 -2.07 -17.32
CA GLY A 88 9.80 -1.26 -16.92
C GLY A 88 9.46 -0.01 -16.12
N PHE A 89 8.23 0.13 -15.63
CA PHE A 89 7.90 1.22 -14.71
C PHE A 89 8.46 0.94 -13.32
N PRO A 90 8.98 1.97 -12.61
CA PRO A 90 9.41 1.83 -11.23
C PRO A 90 8.18 1.61 -10.34
N MET A 91 7.94 0.36 -9.97
CA MET A 91 6.79 -0.07 -9.17
C MET A 91 7.26 -0.84 -7.95
N GLN A 92 6.48 -0.76 -6.88
CA GLN A 92 6.64 -1.71 -5.77
C GLN A 92 6.12 -3.07 -6.21
N GLU A 93 6.75 -4.13 -5.72
CA GLU A 93 6.35 -5.51 -5.96
C GLU A 93 5.63 -6.05 -4.72
N VAL A 94 4.67 -6.94 -4.95
CA VAL A 94 3.95 -7.60 -3.86
C VAL A 94 4.82 -8.71 -3.29
N VAL A 95 4.87 -8.82 -1.96
CA VAL A 95 5.56 -9.90 -1.26
C VAL A 95 4.52 -10.88 -0.77
N ASP A 96 4.62 -12.13 -1.19
CA ASP A 96 3.74 -13.19 -0.71
C ASP A 96 3.96 -13.45 0.78
N ASN A 97 2.87 -13.71 1.48
CA ASN A 97 2.90 -14.16 2.86
C ASN A 97 3.39 -15.62 2.96
N VAL A 98 3.65 -16.13 4.16
CA VAL A 98 4.17 -17.50 4.38
C VAL A 98 3.24 -18.61 3.89
N SER A 99 1.97 -18.27 3.59
CA SER A 99 0.99 -19.19 3.00
C SER A 99 0.87 -19.05 1.48
N GLY A 100 1.72 -18.26 0.83
CA GLY A 100 1.71 -18.02 -0.62
C GLY A 100 0.57 -17.11 -1.09
N LYS A 101 -0.01 -16.29 -0.20
CA LYS A 101 -1.06 -15.32 -0.56
C LYS A 101 -0.49 -13.90 -0.57
N ILE A 102 -0.99 -13.09 -1.50
CA ILE A 102 -0.62 -11.67 -1.67
C ILE A 102 -1.16 -10.73 -0.59
N MET A 103 -2.11 -11.19 0.23
CA MET A 103 -2.74 -10.42 1.30
C MET A 103 -3.30 -11.33 2.41
N SER A 104 -3.48 -10.78 3.61
CA SER A 104 -4.12 -11.44 4.74
C SER A 104 -5.22 -10.56 5.33
N LEU A 105 -6.37 -11.14 5.68
CA LEU A 105 -7.42 -10.45 6.42
C LEU A 105 -7.22 -10.74 7.91
N GLU A 106 -6.91 -9.71 8.70
CA GLU A 106 -6.58 -9.84 10.11
C GLU A 106 -7.63 -9.15 10.98
N SER A 107 -8.11 -9.85 12.01
CA SER A 107 -8.91 -9.23 13.07
C SER A 107 -7.97 -8.49 14.04
N ILE A 108 -8.17 -7.18 14.17
CA ILE A 108 -7.34 -6.30 15.00
C ILE A 108 -8.27 -5.39 15.82
N ASP A 109 -8.12 -5.43 17.15
CA ASP A 109 -8.78 -4.48 18.04
C ASP A 109 -7.98 -3.17 18.09
N CYS A 110 -8.64 -2.08 17.72
CA CYS A 110 -8.09 -0.72 17.72
C CYS A 110 -8.63 0.13 18.88
N GLY A 111 -9.18 -0.48 19.92
CA GLY A 111 -9.79 0.19 21.08
C GLY A 111 -11.31 0.36 20.98
N GLU A 112 -11.91 -0.10 19.88
CA GLU A 112 -13.35 -0.02 19.61
C GLU A 112 -13.95 -1.41 19.33
N GLY A 113 -13.22 -2.46 19.70
CA GLY A 113 -13.53 -3.84 19.35
C GLY A 113 -12.80 -4.32 18.11
N GLU A 114 -12.88 -5.62 17.90
CA GLU A 114 -12.25 -6.29 16.76
C GLU A 114 -12.86 -5.84 15.43
N LYS A 115 -11.99 -5.40 14.52
CA LYS A 115 -12.32 -5.07 13.13
C LYS A 115 -11.38 -5.81 12.20
N GLU A 116 -11.87 -6.16 11.03
CA GLU A 116 -11.08 -6.82 10.02
C GLU A 116 -10.35 -5.81 9.14
N PHE A 117 -9.05 -6.03 8.93
CA PHE A 117 -8.20 -5.22 8.09
C PHE A 117 -7.35 -6.08 7.16
N ASN A 118 -7.23 -5.66 5.90
CA ASN A 118 -6.40 -6.31 4.92
C ASN A 118 -4.96 -5.82 5.04
N VAL A 119 -4.06 -6.75 5.31
CA VAL A 119 -2.63 -6.55 5.51
C VAL A 119 -1.86 -7.06 4.30
N ARG A 120 -1.05 -6.18 3.69
CA ARG A 120 -0.21 -6.45 2.52
C ARG A 120 1.22 -5.99 2.77
N LEU A 121 2.20 -6.73 2.26
CA LEU A 121 3.60 -6.33 2.27
C LEU A 121 4.07 -6.07 0.84
N LEU A 122 4.67 -4.91 0.63
CA LEU A 122 5.22 -4.49 -0.65
C LEU A 122 6.72 -4.24 -0.51
N THR A 123 7.50 -4.39 -1.58
CA THR A 123 8.89 -3.93 -1.59
C THR A 123 8.94 -2.41 -1.41
N TYR A 124 9.99 -1.90 -0.76
CA TYR A 124 10.21 -0.47 -0.65
C TYR A 124 10.74 0.09 -1.96
N LEU A 125 10.07 1.09 -2.53
CA LEU A 125 10.56 1.82 -3.70
C LEU A 125 11.53 2.92 -3.24
N PRO A 126 12.83 2.84 -3.58
CA PRO A 126 13.79 3.86 -3.17
C PRO A 126 13.50 5.20 -3.85
N GLY A 127 13.58 6.29 -3.09
CA GLY A 127 13.40 7.63 -3.63
C GLY A 127 13.16 8.67 -2.54
N VAL A 128 12.96 9.91 -2.98
CA VAL A 128 12.61 11.03 -2.11
C VAL A 128 11.18 11.45 -2.41
N PRO A 129 10.27 11.53 -1.41
CA PRO A 129 8.92 12.01 -1.63
C PRO A 129 8.91 13.42 -2.22
N LEU A 130 8.00 13.69 -3.17
CA LEU A 130 7.89 14.99 -3.84
C LEU A 130 7.66 16.15 -2.84
N SER A 131 7.02 15.88 -1.69
CA SER A 131 6.81 16.87 -0.62
C SER A 131 8.10 17.32 0.09
N ARG A 132 9.23 16.63 -0.13
CA ARG A 132 10.53 16.92 0.50
C ARG A 132 11.55 17.51 -0.47
N VAL A 133 11.16 17.79 -1.72
CA VAL A 133 12.03 18.39 -2.72
C VAL A 133 11.49 19.74 -3.15
N LEU A 134 12.39 20.67 -3.49
CA LEU A 134 12.02 21.90 -4.18
C LEU A 134 11.75 21.56 -5.64
N ALA A 135 10.48 21.47 -6.01
CA ALA A 135 10.08 21.13 -7.37
C ALA A 135 10.18 22.33 -8.30
N ASP A 136 10.81 22.12 -9.47
CA ASP A 136 10.91 23.09 -10.55
C ASP A 136 10.10 22.63 -11.77
N GLY A 137 10.08 23.47 -12.83
CA GLY A 137 9.37 23.15 -14.06
C GLY A 137 9.81 21.84 -14.73
N SER A 138 11.10 21.47 -14.59
CA SER A 138 11.63 20.22 -15.14
C SER A 138 11.07 19.00 -14.39
N LEU A 139 11.03 19.05 -13.06
CA LEU A 139 10.46 17.98 -12.26
C LEU A 139 8.95 17.80 -12.53
N TYR A 140 8.19 18.88 -12.62
CA TYR A 140 6.77 18.80 -12.98
C TYR A 140 6.55 18.21 -14.37
N TYR A 141 7.38 18.58 -15.35
CA TYR A 141 7.34 17.97 -16.68
C TYR A 141 7.60 16.46 -16.63
N GLN A 142 8.58 16.01 -15.85
CA GLN A 142 8.89 14.58 -15.68
C GLN A 142 7.73 13.82 -15.02
N VAL A 143 7.09 14.40 -13.99
CA VAL A 143 5.88 13.84 -13.37
C VAL A 143 4.75 13.69 -14.40
N GLY A 144 4.49 14.73 -15.19
CA GLY A 144 3.48 14.69 -16.25
C GLY A 144 3.78 13.63 -17.32
N LYS A 145 5.04 13.54 -17.75
CA LYS A 145 5.50 12.52 -18.70
C LYS A 145 5.32 11.10 -18.15
N LEU A 146 5.65 10.87 -16.88
CA LEU A 146 5.46 9.59 -16.22
C LEU A 146 3.96 9.23 -16.12
N ALA A 147 3.13 10.17 -15.69
CA ALA A 147 1.68 9.97 -15.59
C ALA A 147 1.05 9.62 -16.96
N ALA A 148 1.44 10.34 -18.02
CA ALA A 148 0.99 10.04 -19.38
C ALA A 148 1.45 8.65 -19.86
N SER A 149 2.69 8.27 -19.53
CA SER A 149 3.25 6.97 -19.91
C SER A 149 2.52 5.82 -19.19
N ILE A 150 2.24 5.96 -17.89
CA ILE A 150 1.45 5.00 -17.12
C ILE A 150 0.04 4.90 -17.71
N HIS A 151 -0.60 6.03 -18.02
CA HIS A 151 -1.93 6.05 -18.62
C HIS A 151 -1.97 5.29 -19.95
N GLN A 152 -1.01 5.53 -20.84
CA GLN A 152 -0.89 4.82 -22.12
C GLN A 152 -0.67 3.31 -21.93
N ALA A 153 0.18 2.90 -20.98
CA ALA A 153 0.38 1.49 -20.68
C ALA A 153 -0.91 0.83 -20.18
N LEU A 154 -1.65 1.49 -19.30
CA LEU A 154 -2.90 0.95 -18.75
C LEU A 154 -4.05 0.86 -19.77
N GLN A 155 -4.02 1.61 -20.88
CA GLN A 155 -4.98 1.42 -21.96
C GLN A 155 -4.87 0.02 -22.60
N GLN A 156 -3.68 -0.59 -22.58
CA GLN A 156 -3.43 -1.93 -23.12
C GLN A 156 -3.95 -3.06 -22.22
N VAL A 157 -4.28 -2.77 -20.95
CA VAL A 157 -4.85 -3.77 -20.01
C VAL A 157 -6.17 -4.34 -20.57
N ARG A 158 -6.95 -3.52 -21.27
CA ARG A 158 -8.21 -3.94 -21.91
C ARG A 158 -8.03 -4.89 -23.09
N GLU A 159 -6.83 -4.95 -23.68
CA GLU A 159 -6.56 -5.83 -24.82
C GLU A 159 -6.17 -7.24 -24.36
N HIS A 160 -5.74 -7.42 -23.09
CA HIS A 160 -5.31 -8.72 -22.55
C HIS A 160 -6.43 -9.55 -21.92
N GLU A 161 -7.52 -8.92 -21.43
CA GLU A 161 -8.72 -9.64 -20.95
C GLU A 161 -9.45 -10.41 -22.07
N ARG A 162 -9.25 -10.05 -23.34
CA ARG A 162 -9.82 -10.77 -24.49
C ARG A 162 -9.08 -12.06 -24.87
N LEU A 163 -7.96 -12.38 -24.21
CA LEU A 163 -7.16 -13.58 -24.49
C LEU A 163 -7.31 -14.66 -23.39
N LEU A 164 -8.14 -14.42 -22.38
CA LEU A 164 -8.38 -15.37 -21.27
C LEU A 164 -9.86 -15.82 -21.15
N THR A 165 -10.63 -15.70 -22.24
CA THR A 165 -11.90 -16.41 -22.47
C THR A 165 -11.71 -17.46 -23.55
#